data_AF-A0A4Q9Z5J7-F1
#
_entry.id   AF-A0A4Q9Z5J7-F1
#
_cell.length_a   1.000
_cell.length_b   1.000
_cell.length_c   1.000
_cell.angle_alpha   90.00
_cell.angle_beta   90.00
_cell.angle_gamma   90.00
#
_symmetry.space_group_name_H-M   'P 1'
#
loop_
_entity.id
_entity.type
_entity.pdbx_description
1 polymer ?
#
loop_
_entity_poly.entity_id
_entity_poly.type
_entity_poly.pdbx_seq_one_letter_code
_entity_poly.pdbx_strand_id
1 'polypeptide(L)'
;MKTVLRIFGIIIILISLLTCSMSIYRAQLDKDKLAEEQTELAAVKDNIDKLKKEAENMTGESKKQIDEQIAGFEQELENIPSETAYLIVQVLLSTLLILSLVFAVFLFRANLKLSSQLFYVAVILTIVAFLVSPDIKRGEYGGMESRTLALLSGIPVAIGGLFAILVAKRTTSK
;
A
#
# COMPACT_ATOMS: atom_id res chain seq x y z
N MET A 1 -11.19 25.51 23.32
CA MET A 1 -10.88 24.09 22.98
C MET A 1 -11.36 23.65 21.60
N LYS A 2 -12.62 23.90 21.18
CA LYS A 2 -13.11 23.44 19.85
C LYS A 2 -12.27 23.95 18.68
N THR A 3 -11.91 25.23 18.68
CA THR A 3 -11.07 25.84 17.64
C THR A 3 -9.67 25.21 17.59
N VAL A 4 -9.08 24.94 18.75
CA VAL A 4 -7.77 24.27 18.86
C VAL A 4 -7.84 22.85 18.28
N LEU A 5 -8.87 22.07 18.62
CA LEU A 5 -9.08 20.74 18.05
C LEU A 5 -9.26 20.78 16.52
N ARG A 6 -9.95 21.79 15.99
CA ARG A 6 -10.09 21.98 14.54
C ARG A 6 -8.75 22.28 13.88
N ILE A 7 -7.95 23.17 14.46
CA ILE A 7 -6.62 23.53 13.90
C ILE A 7 -5.72 22.29 13.84
N PHE A 8 -5.59 21.55 14.94
CA PHE A 8 -4.80 20.31 14.93
C PHE A 8 -5.39 19.25 13.99
N GLY A 9 -6.71 19.09 13.96
CA GLY A 9 -7.38 18.18 13.02
C GLY A 9 -7.08 18.53 11.56
N ILE A 10 -7.10 19.81 11.20
CA ILE A 10 -6.77 20.27 9.83
C ILE A 10 -5.31 19.94 9.49
N ILE A 11 -4.36 20.20 10.40
CA ILE A 11 -2.95 19.88 10.17
C ILE A 11 -2.77 18.38 9.89
N ILE A 12 -3.40 17.52 10.68
CA ILE A 12 -3.36 16.07 10.48
C ILE A 12 -3.99 15.66 9.15
N ILE A 13 -5.09 16.29 8.75
CA ILE A 13 -5.72 16.01 7.46
C ILE A 13 -4.82 16.44 6.30
N LEU A 14 -4.14 17.59 6.38
CA LEU A 14 -3.19 18.01 5.36
C LEU A 14 -2.03 17.01 5.23
N ILE A 15 -1.51 16.51 6.35
CA ILE A 15 -0.50 15.43 6.36
C ILE A 15 -1.07 14.15 5.72
N SER A 16 -2.32 13.80 6.04
CA SER A 16 -3.00 12.64 5.46
C SER A 16 -3.14 12.76 3.95
N LEU A 17 -3.51 13.93 3.44
CA LEU A 17 -3.66 14.18 2.01
C LEU A 17 -2.31 14.06 1.28
N LEU A 18 -1.25 14.63 1.85
CA LEU A 18 0.09 14.55 1.28
C LEU A 18 0.60 13.11 1.23
N THR A 19 0.51 12.40 2.36
CA THR A 19 1.00 11.01 2.47
C THR A 19 0.19 10.04 1.62
N CYS A 20 -1.15 10.16 1.59
CA CYS A 20 -2.00 9.35 0.71
C CYS A 20 -1.68 9.61 -0.77
N SER A 21 -1.58 10.87 -1.19
CA SER A 21 -1.29 11.21 -2.59
C SER A 21 0.08 10.70 -3.02
N MET A 22 1.10 10.85 -2.16
CA MET A 22 2.44 10.33 -2.40
C MET A 22 2.45 8.81 -2.52
N SER A 23 1.68 8.12 -1.67
CA SER A 23 1.61 6.65 -1.68
C SER A 23 0.84 6.12 -2.90
N ILE A 24 -0.21 6.81 -3.35
CA ILE A 24 -0.93 6.50 -4.59
C ILE A 24 -0.02 6.70 -5.81
N TYR A 25 0.67 7.84 -5.89
CA TYR A 25 1.61 8.13 -6.97
C TYR A 25 2.72 7.07 -7.03
N ARG A 26 3.22 6.67 -5.86
CA ARG A 26 4.25 5.63 -5.78
C ARG A 26 3.75 4.25 -6.18
N ALA A 27 2.55 3.86 -5.74
CA ALA A 27 1.93 2.61 -6.17
C ALA A 27 1.76 2.57 -7.70
N GLN A 28 1.43 3.71 -8.32
CA GLN A 28 1.37 3.83 -9.79
C GLN A 28 2.74 3.63 -10.44
N LEU A 29 3.78 4.31 -9.94
CA LEU A 29 5.15 4.15 -10.46
C LEU A 29 5.65 2.71 -10.37
N ASP A 30 5.40 2.04 -9.23
CA ASP A 30 5.81 0.65 -9.07
C ASP A 30 5.01 -0.27 -10.02
N LYS A 31 3.71 0.03 -10.26
CA LYS A 31 2.88 -0.69 -11.23
C LYS A 31 3.41 -0.55 -12.66
N ASP A 32 3.78 0.67 -13.05
CA ASP A 32 4.26 0.97 -14.40
C ASP A 32 5.61 0.29 -14.66
N LYS A 33 6.51 0.29 -13.66
CA LYS A 33 7.78 -0.46 -13.71
C LYS A 33 7.57 -1.97 -13.85
N LEU A 34 6.63 -2.54 -13.10
CA LEU A 34 6.27 -3.95 -13.23
C LEU A 34 5.72 -4.28 -14.62
N ALA A 35 4.96 -3.38 -15.24
CA ALA A 35 4.47 -3.58 -16.59
C ALA A 35 5.62 -3.57 -17.62
N GLU A 36 6.64 -2.74 -17.42
CA GLU A 36 7.88 -2.77 -18.22
C GLU A 36 8.64 -4.09 -18.00
N GLU A 37 8.88 -4.47 -16.75
CA GLU A 37 9.58 -5.70 -16.36
C GLU A 37 8.85 -6.97 -16.82
N GLN A 38 7.52 -6.97 -16.97
CA GLN A 38 6.77 -8.13 -17.48
C GLN A 38 7.22 -8.58 -18.88
N THR A 39 7.67 -7.63 -19.72
CA THR A 39 8.21 -7.98 -21.04
C THR A 39 9.56 -8.68 -20.93
N GLU A 40 10.40 -8.27 -20.00
CA GLU A 40 11.69 -8.90 -19.69
C GLU A 40 11.48 -10.25 -19.01
N LEU A 41 10.51 -10.36 -18.10
CA LEU A 41 10.13 -11.60 -17.41
C LEU A 41 9.60 -12.67 -18.36
N ALA A 42 8.92 -12.29 -19.45
CA ALA A 42 8.54 -13.23 -20.49
C ALA A 42 9.76 -13.85 -21.17
N ALA A 43 10.80 -13.05 -21.44
CA ALA A 43 12.07 -13.54 -21.98
C ALA A 43 12.84 -14.42 -20.97
N VAL A 44 12.82 -14.05 -19.68
CA VAL A 44 13.40 -14.87 -18.61
C VAL A 44 12.67 -16.22 -18.49
N LYS A 45 11.34 -16.25 -18.55
CA LYS A 45 10.56 -17.50 -18.56
C LYS A 45 10.93 -18.39 -19.75
N ASP A 46 11.03 -17.82 -20.95
CA ASP A 46 11.44 -18.58 -22.14
C ASP A 46 12.87 -19.14 -22.00
N ASN A 47 13.77 -18.41 -21.34
CA ASN A 47 15.12 -18.90 -21.02
C ASN A 47 15.11 -20.01 -19.96
N ILE A 48 14.27 -19.91 -18.92
CA ILE A 48 14.10 -20.99 -17.93
C ILE A 48 13.56 -22.25 -18.60
N ASP A 49 12.58 -22.13 -19.50
CA ASP A 49 12.04 -23.26 -20.24
C ASP A 49 13.09 -23.91 -21.18
N LYS A 50 13.97 -23.11 -21.78
CA LYS A 50 15.13 -23.62 -22.54
C LYS A 50 16.12 -24.35 -21.62
N LEU A 51 16.48 -23.76 -20.47
CA LEU A 51 17.37 -24.37 -19.48
C LEU A 51 16.79 -25.69 -18.95
N LYS A 52 15.48 -25.78 -18.73
CA LYS A 52 14.80 -27.04 -18.37
C LYS A 52 14.97 -28.11 -19.44
N LYS A 53 14.72 -27.76 -20.71
CA LYS A 53 14.90 -28.69 -21.84
C LYS A 53 16.36 -29.12 -22.02
N GLU A 54 17.31 -28.23 -21.75
CA GLU A 54 18.73 -28.57 -21.74
C GLU A 54 19.07 -29.50 -20.58
N ALA A 55 18.56 -29.23 -19.38
CA ALA A 55 18.76 -30.05 -18.17
C ALA A 55 18.17 -31.45 -18.28
N GLU A 56 17.07 -31.63 -19.03
CA GLU A 56 16.48 -32.96 -19.30
C GLU A 56 17.47 -33.93 -19.95
N ASN A 57 18.39 -33.41 -20.78
CA ASN A 57 19.39 -34.19 -21.49
C ASN A 57 20.72 -34.32 -20.72
N MET A 58 20.83 -33.70 -19.54
CA MET A 58 22.03 -33.77 -18.69
C MET A 58 21.92 -34.85 -17.62
N THR A 59 23.06 -35.29 -17.10
CA THR A 59 23.14 -36.23 -15.96
C THR A 59 24.30 -35.86 -15.04
N GLY A 60 24.27 -36.33 -13.79
CA GLY A 60 25.33 -36.08 -12.81
C GLY A 60 25.27 -34.71 -12.12
N GLU A 61 26.41 -34.22 -11.63
CA GLU A 61 26.49 -32.96 -10.86
C GLU A 61 26.05 -31.72 -11.65
N SER A 62 26.31 -31.68 -12.95
CA SER A 62 25.91 -30.54 -13.80
C SER A 62 24.40 -30.36 -13.87
N LYS A 63 23.64 -31.47 -13.91
CA LYS A 63 22.17 -31.41 -13.85
C LYS A 63 21.70 -30.83 -12.52
N LYS A 64 22.30 -31.28 -11.41
CA LYS A 64 21.91 -30.82 -10.07
C LYS A 64 22.15 -29.33 -9.88
N GLN A 65 23.26 -28.79 -10.38
CA GLN A 65 23.55 -27.34 -10.34
C GLN A 65 22.55 -26.53 -11.17
N ILE A 66 22.15 -27.03 -12.34
CA ILE A 66 21.18 -26.34 -13.19
C ILE A 66 19.77 -26.42 -12.60
N ASP A 67 19.37 -27.58 -12.04
CA ASP A 67 18.09 -27.72 -11.35
C ASP A 67 17.98 -26.77 -10.14
N GLU A 68 19.08 -26.60 -9.38
CA GLU A 68 19.15 -25.63 -8.27
C GLU A 68 19.04 -24.18 -8.76
N GLN A 69 19.67 -23.83 -9.88
CA GLN A 69 19.55 -22.49 -10.48
C GLN A 69 18.14 -22.23 -11.01
N ILE A 70 17.51 -23.20 -11.69
CA ILE A 70 16.13 -23.12 -12.16
C ILE A 70 15.19 -22.91 -10.99
N ALA A 71 15.33 -23.69 -9.91
CA ALA A 71 14.52 -23.53 -8.70
C ALA A 71 14.71 -22.14 -8.06
N GLY A 72 15.94 -21.62 -8.05
CA GLY A 72 16.23 -20.25 -7.61
C GLY A 72 15.51 -19.19 -8.45
N PHE A 73 15.57 -19.29 -9.77
CA PHE A 73 14.88 -18.36 -10.67
C PHE A 73 13.35 -18.45 -10.58
N GLU A 74 12.78 -19.65 -10.43
CA GLU A 74 11.34 -19.83 -10.23
C GLU A 74 10.87 -19.22 -8.91
N GLN A 75 11.66 -19.39 -7.85
CA GLN A 75 11.37 -18.81 -6.55
C GLN A 75 11.46 -17.28 -6.57
N GLU A 76 12.43 -16.71 -7.30
CA GLU A 76 12.49 -15.26 -7.53
C GLU A 76 11.28 -14.77 -8.32
N LEU A 77 10.84 -15.50 -9.35
CA LEU A 77 9.64 -15.16 -10.13
C LEU A 77 8.34 -15.18 -9.31
N GLU A 78 8.17 -16.15 -8.39
CA GLU A 78 7.00 -16.22 -7.51
C GLU A 78 6.93 -15.04 -6.53
N ASN A 79 8.07 -14.47 -6.16
CA ASN A 79 8.13 -13.33 -5.25
C ASN A 79 7.82 -11.98 -5.93
N ILE A 80 7.69 -11.95 -7.25
CA ILE A 80 7.33 -10.74 -8.01
C ILE A 80 5.83 -10.45 -7.79
N PRO A 81 5.47 -9.30 -7.21
CA PRO A 81 4.09 -9.00 -6.94
C PRO A 81 3.30 -8.76 -8.22
N SER A 82 2.06 -9.27 -8.26
CA SER A 82 1.16 -9.05 -9.38
C SER A 82 0.75 -7.59 -9.54
N GLU A 83 0.51 -7.16 -10.78
CA GLU A 83 -0.04 -5.83 -11.09
C GLU A 83 -1.35 -5.56 -10.31
N THR A 84 -2.17 -6.59 -10.15
CA THR A 84 -3.43 -6.54 -9.40
C THR A 84 -3.22 -6.16 -7.94
N ALA A 85 -2.12 -6.59 -7.30
CA ALA A 85 -1.81 -6.21 -5.92
C ALA A 85 -1.62 -4.69 -5.79
N TYR A 86 -0.91 -4.06 -6.73
CA TYR A 86 -0.71 -2.61 -6.74
C TYR A 86 -2.00 -1.84 -7.01
N LEU A 87 -2.86 -2.34 -7.92
CA LEU A 87 -4.18 -1.76 -8.15
C LEU A 87 -5.04 -1.80 -6.89
N ILE A 88 -5.07 -2.93 -6.17
CA ILE A 88 -5.83 -3.05 -4.91
C ILE A 88 -5.32 -2.04 -3.88
N VAL A 89 -3.99 -1.95 -3.70
CA VAL A 89 -3.38 -0.96 -2.79
C VAL A 89 -3.75 0.46 -3.19
N GLN A 90 -3.70 0.79 -4.49
CA GLN A 90 -4.06 2.13 -4.98
C GLN A 90 -5.52 2.48 -4.69
N VAL A 91 -6.45 1.54 -4.86
CA VAL A 91 -7.87 1.72 -4.52
C VAL A 91 -8.07 1.92 -3.02
N LEU A 92 -7.40 1.12 -2.19
CA LEU A 92 -7.48 1.25 -0.72
C LEU A 92 -6.95 2.61 -0.25
N LEU A 93 -5.80 3.05 -0.77
CA LEU A 93 -5.20 4.35 -0.45
C LEU A 93 -6.05 5.51 -0.96
N SER A 94 -6.64 5.38 -2.15
CA SER A 94 -7.58 6.38 -2.70
C SER A 94 -8.83 6.50 -1.83
N THR A 95 -9.32 5.38 -1.30
CA THR A 95 -10.45 5.37 -0.36
C THR A 95 -10.09 6.08 0.95
N LEU A 96 -8.88 5.85 1.49
CA LEU A 96 -8.37 6.57 2.65
C LEU A 96 -8.22 8.07 2.40
N LEU A 97 -7.79 8.47 1.21
CA LEU A 97 -7.72 9.87 0.80
C LEU A 97 -9.10 10.53 0.81
N ILE A 98 -10.12 9.88 0.24
CA ILE A 98 -11.51 10.36 0.27
C ILE A 98 -12.02 10.47 1.71
N LEU A 99 -11.76 9.46 2.55
CA LEU A 99 -12.14 9.49 3.96
C LEU A 99 -11.50 10.67 4.71
N SER A 100 -10.25 11.00 4.41
CA SER A 100 -9.57 12.17 5.00
C SER A 100 -10.30 13.49 4.69
N LEU A 101 -10.81 13.64 3.47
CA LEU A 101 -11.62 14.80 3.06
C LEU A 101 -12.96 14.82 3.78
N VAL A 102 -13.62 13.66 3.95
CA VAL A 102 -14.87 13.56 4.70
C VAL A 102 -14.66 13.96 6.17
N PHE A 103 -13.57 13.52 6.80
CA PHE A 103 -13.24 13.97 8.16
C PHE A 103 -12.97 15.47 8.23
N ALA A 104 -12.41 16.08 7.17
CA ALA A 104 -12.23 17.53 7.09
C ALA A 104 -13.57 18.26 7.17
N VAL A 105 -14.58 17.77 6.44
CA VAL A 105 -15.94 18.29 6.52
C VAL A 105 -16.50 18.13 7.93
N PHE A 106 -16.29 16.98 8.58
CA PHE A 106 -16.80 16.70 9.92
C PHE A 106 -16.13 17.50 11.05
N LEU A 107 -14.93 18.06 10.85
CA LEU A 107 -14.35 19.03 11.78
C LEU A 107 -15.19 20.31 11.89
N PHE A 108 -15.94 20.66 10.83
CA PHE A 108 -16.81 21.83 10.80
C PHE A 108 -18.29 21.48 10.98
N ARG A 109 -18.75 20.40 10.33
CA ARG A 109 -20.10 19.83 10.45
C ARG A 109 -20.07 18.56 11.29
N ALA A 110 -20.05 18.76 12.61
CA ALA A 110 -19.99 17.66 13.58
C ALA A 110 -21.13 16.65 13.41
N ASN A 111 -20.77 15.39 13.19
CA ASN A 111 -21.71 14.26 13.22
C ASN A 111 -21.06 13.09 13.96
N LEU A 112 -21.46 12.86 15.21
CA LEU A 112 -20.82 11.87 16.07
C LEU A 112 -20.98 10.44 15.53
N LYS A 113 -22.21 10.08 15.11
CA LYS A 113 -22.54 8.72 14.64
C LYS A 113 -21.73 8.37 13.38
N LEU A 114 -21.78 9.24 12.36
CA LEU A 114 -21.04 9.01 11.12
C LEU A 114 -19.52 9.09 11.33
N SER A 115 -19.04 10.05 12.13
CA SER A 115 -17.59 10.17 12.39
C SER A 115 -17.02 8.94 13.09
N SER A 116 -17.76 8.34 14.04
CA SER A 116 -17.33 7.10 14.69
C SER A 116 -17.36 5.90 13.75
N GLN A 117 -18.41 5.74 12.93
CA GLN A 117 -18.49 4.65 11.95
C GLN A 117 -17.35 4.74 10.92
N LEU A 118 -17.13 5.91 10.33
CA LEU A 118 -16.06 6.12 9.35
C LEU A 118 -14.67 5.97 9.97
N PHE A 119 -14.49 6.27 11.25
CA PHE A 119 -13.22 6.03 11.96
C PHE A 119 -12.89 4.54 12.00
N TYR A 120 -13.84 3.68 12.36
CA TYR A 120 -13.62 2.23 12.34
C TYR A 120 -13.30 1.73 10.93
N VAL A 121 -14.01 2.24 9.92
CA VAL A 121 -13.73 1.92 8.51
C VAL A 121 -12.30 2.33 8.13
N ALA A 122 -11.85 3.54 8.51
CA ALA A 122 -10.50 4.00 8.23
C ALA A 122 -9.41 3.12 8.88
N VAL A 123 -9.63 2.69 10.13
CA VAL A 123 -8.71 1.79 10.83
C VAL A 123 -8.66 0.42 10.15
N ILE A 124 -9.81 -0.16 9.82
CA ILE A 124 -9.88 -1.45 9.12
C ILE A 124 -9.21 -1.36 7.75
N LEU A 125 -9.50 -0.32 6.98
CA LEU A 125 -8.86 -0.09 5.67
C LEU A 125 -7.35 0.07 5.79
N THR A 126 -6.85 0.73 6.83
CA THR A 126 -5.41 0.86 7.08
C THR A 126 -4.76 -0.51 7.33
N ILE A 127 -5.40 -1.36 8.13
CA ILE A 127 -4.90 -2.72 8.41
C ILE A 127 -4.92 -3.55 7.12
N VAL A 128 -6.02 -3.51 6.36
CA VAL A 128 -6.14 -4.25 5.10
C VAL A 128 -5.10 -3.76 4.09
N ALA A 129 -4.92 -2.44 3.95
CA ALA A 129 -3.90 -1.87 3.07
C ALA A 129 -2.48 -2.32 3.47
N PHE A 130 -2.18 -2.39 4.77
CA PHE A 130 -0.89 -2.89 5.25
C PHE A 130 -0.68 -4.37 4.91
N LEU A 131 -1.70 -5.22 5.10
CA LEU A 131 -1.58 -6.66 4.84
C LEU A 131 -1.49 -7.00 3.35
N VAL A 132 -2.22 -6.26 2.51
CA VAL A 132 -2.24 -6.48 1.05
C VAL A 132 -1.04 -5.82 0.36
N SER A 133 -0.43 -4.79 0.97
CA SER A 133 0.75 -4.14 0.42
C SER A 133 1.91 -5.13 0.22
N PRO A 134 2.48 -5.22 -1.00
CA PRO A 134 3.62 -6.07 -1.29
C PRO A 134 4.80 -5.80 -0.36
N ASP A 135 5.42 -6.87 0.12
CA ASP A 135 6.59 -6.84 1.00
C ASP A 135 7.86 -7.04 0.18
N ILE A 136 8.31 -5.96 -0.46
CA ILE A 136 9.53 -6.00 -1.27
C ILE A 136 10.62 -5.27 -0.50
N LYS A 137 11.66 -6.00 -0.11
CA LYS A 137 12.90 -5.41 0.41
C LYS A 137 13.53 -4.58 -0.70
N ARG A 138 13.47 -3.26 -0.56
CA ARG A 138 14.10 -2.34 -1.51
C ARG A 138 15.57 -2.17 -1.15
N GLY A 139 16.45 -2.13 -2.14
CA GLY A 139 17.90 -1.90 -1.95
C GLY A 139 18.21 -0.50 -1.42
N GLU A 140 19.48 -0.19 -1.14
CA GLU A 140 19.94 1.07 -0.49
C GLU A 140 19.41 2.37 -1.12
N TYR A 141 19.04 2.36 -2.41
CA TYR A 141 18.50 3.51 -3.13
C TYR A 141 17.01 3.41 -3.49
N GLY A 142 16.35 2.30 -3.12
CA GLY A 142 14.91 2.16 -3.29
C GLY A 142 14.19 2.74 -2.07
N GLY A 143 13.42 3.81 -2.23
CA GLY A 143 12.78 4.52 -1.11
C GLY A 143 11.87 3.67 -0.20
N MET A 144 11.05 4.27 0.68
CA MET A 144 10.17 3.56 1.64
C MET A 144 9.38 2.32 1.13
N GLU A 145 9.31 1.25 1.92
CA GLU A 145 8.52 0.06 1.57
C GLU A 145 7.01 0.34 1.42
N SER A 146 6.32 -0.44 0.58
CA SER A 146 4.88 -0.26 0.30
C SER A 146 4.01 -0.43 1.55
N ARG A 147 4.40 -1.33 2.46
CA ARG A 147 3.76 -1.50 3.78
C ARG A 147 3.93 -0.27 4.67
N THR A 148 5.14 0.29 4.70
CA THR A 148 5.44 1.51 5.46
C THR A 148 4.64 2.70 4.93
N LEU A 149 4.49 2.83 3.61
CA LEU A 149 3.66 3.87 2.99
C LEU A 149 2.17 3.71 3.34
N ALA A 150 1.66 2.48 3.41
CA ALA A 150 0.28 2.21 3.81
C ALA A 150 0.02 2.69 5.26
N LEU A 151 0.96 2.45 6.18
CA LEU A 151 0.87 2.94 7.55
C LEU A 151 1.01 4.47 7.63
N LEU A 152 1.99 5.03 6.90
CA LEU A 152 2.24 6.47 6.84
C LEU A 152 1.02 7.24 6.32
N SER A 153 0.23 6.62 5.44
CA SER A 153 -1.01 7.19 4.90
C SER A 153 -2.20 6.96 5.84
N GLY A 154 -2.38 5.73 6.35
CA GLY A 154 -3.57 5.36 7.09
C GLY A 154 -3.61 5.88 8.55
N ILE A 155 -2.47 5.93 9.23
CA ILE A 155 -2.41 6.41 10.63
C ILE A 155 -2.87 7.88 10.74
N PRO A 156 -2.36 8.82 9.92
CA PRO A 156 -2.87 10.20 9.91
C PRO A 156 -4.37 10.29 9.66
N VAL A 157 -4.92 9.47 8.74
CA VAL A 157 -6.37 9.44 8.46
C VAL A 157 -7.17 9.01 9.69
N ALA A 158 -6.72 7.96 10.39
CA ALA A 158 -7.34 7.51 11.63
C ALA A 158 -7.28 8.59 12.72
N ILE A 159 -6.14 9.27 12.87
CA ILE A 159 -6.00 10.40 13.82
C ILE A 159 -6.93 11.54 13.43
N GLY A 160 -7.06 11.87 12.15
CA GLY A 160 -8.02 12.86 11.64
C GLY A 160 -9.46 12.51 12.02
N GLY A 161 -9.82 11.23 11.91
CA GLY A 161 -11.11 10.69 12.39
C GLY A 161 -11.32 10.86 13.89
N LEU A 162 -10.30 10.63 14.72
CA LEU A 162 -10.37 10.89 16.16
C LEU A 162 -10.64 12.36 16.47
N PHE A 163 -9.98 13.29 15.79
CA PHE A 163 -10.26 14.72 15.95
C PHE A 163 -11.70 15.07 15.56
N ALA A 164 -12.22 14.52 14.48
CA ALA A 164 -13.62 14.71 14.09
C ALA A 164 -14.60 14.21 15.18
N ILE A 165 -14.33 13.04 15.79
CA ILE A 165 -15.12 12.51 16.92
C ILE A 165 -15.03 13.44 18.13
N LEU A 166 -13.83 13.90 18.50
CA LEU A 166 -13.61 14.78 19.65
C LEU A 166 -14.35 16.12 19.49
N VAL A 167 -14.31 16.70 18.28
CA VAL A 167 -15.07 17.92 17.94
C VAL A 167 -16.58 17.66 18.04
N ALA A 168 -17.05 16.50 17.59
CA ALA A 168 -18.46 16.14 17.66
C ALA A 168 -18.95 15.96 19.11
N LYS A 169 -18.22 15.21 19.94
CA LYS A 169 -18.55 15.02 21.37
C LYS A 169 -18.63 16.34 22.13
N ARG A 170 -17.69 17.26 21.87
CA ARG A 170 -17.72 18.63 22.46
C ARG A 170 -18.91 19.47 21.98
N THR A 171 -19.53 19.09 20.87
CA THR A 171 -20.66 19.82 20.28
C THR A 171 -22.00 19.31 20.76
N THR A 172 -22.13 18.01 21.01
CA THR A 172 -23.33 17.39 21.59
C THR A 172 -23.42 17.50 23.12
N SER A 173 -22.30 17.78 23.81
CA SER A 173 -22.25 17.93 25.27
C SER A 173 -22.62 19.34 25.78
N LYS A 174 -23.15 20.21 24.91
CA LYS A 174 -23.77 21.48 25.28
C LYS A 174 -25.28 21.33 25.17
#